data_AF-A0AAF0JP39-F1
#
_entry.id   AF-A0AAF0JP39-F1
#
_cell.length_a   1.000
_cell.length_b   1.000
_cell.length_c   1.000
_cell.angle_alpha   90.00
_cell.angle_beta   90.00
_cell.angle_gamma   90.00
#
_symmetry.space_group_name_H-M   'P 1'
#
loop_
_entity.id
_entity.type
_entity.pdbx_description
1 polymer ?
#
loop_
_entity_poly.entity_id
_entity_poly.type
_entity_poly.pdbx_seq_one_letter_code
_entity_poly.pdbx_strand_id
1 'polypeptide(L)'
;MKEPSFITYRNPWELAFECSKERCDIEEITRVLRRIFMESDVKSREYLWALEFIKAFKANAKEDKVLELALKMFTREVRGKLLRDTSPTTIVSVHEENFYLSMGLLTIWEYLAIVGVHDSIGAYISSLIDELWDDIALNYNKVRDLAKAVIEGPLSMLPENIVFNVVKEIMGKSDKEDTLLFKIELLYSLTEWYNPKILLYDDKHRELLIKSMKNILKKIIELTGRNPEKSISLMKEFMVTLGRIDKLCLTQLMDTKPCDTIRESIVREMMMLFTVAKEKGYI
;
A
#
# COMPACT_ATOMS: atom_id res chain seq x y z
N MET A 1 2.87 -32.88 -25.40
CA MET A 1 1.99 -32.80 -24.21
C MET A 1 0.70 -32.12 -24.66
N LYS A 2 -0.48 -32.66 -24.34
CA LYS A 2 -1.76 -32.00 -24.63
C LYS A 2 -1.92 -30.83 -23.66
N GLU A 3 -2.15 -29.62 -24.19
CA GLU A 3 -2.61 -28.49 -23.38
C GLU A 3 -3.85 -28.91 -22.58
N PRO A 4 -3.95 -28.59 -21.29
CA PRO A 4 -5.22 -28.72 -20.60
C PRO A 4 -6.21 -27.81 -21.31
N SER A 5 -7.25 -28.41 -21.87
CA SER A 5 -8.32 -27.74 -22.61
C SER A 5 -9.12 -26.71 -21.79
N PHE A 6 -8.74 -26.49 -20.52
CA PHE A 6 -9.44 -25.65 -19.56
C PHE A 6 -9.06 -24.16 -19.67
N ILE A 7 -7.83 -23.86 -20.13
CA ILE A 7 -7.27 -22.50 -20.15
C ILE A 7 -7.59 -21.76 -21.44
N THR A 8 -7.81 -22.47 -22.54
CA THR A 8 -7.80 -21.84 -23.86
C THR A 8 -8.99 -20.93 -24.17
N TYR A 9 -10.08 -20.94 -23.38
CA TYR A 9 -11.26 -20.12 -23.70
C TYR A 9 -12.08 -19.54 -22.53
N ARG A 10 -11.78 -19.85 -21.26
CA ARG A 10 -12.55 -19.28 -20.14
C ARG A 10 -11.97 -17.94 -19.70
N ASN A 11 -12.84 -16.94 -19.60
CA ASN A 11 -12.51 -15.65 -19.04
C ASN A 11 -12.04 -15.84 -17.58
N PRO A 12 -10.85 -15.34 -17.18
CA PRO A 12 -10.33 -15.57 -15.83
C PRO A 12 -11.25 -15.00 -14.74
N TRP A 13 -11.99 -13.93 -15.03
CA TRP A 13 -12.94 -13.33 -14.10
C TRP A 13 -14.19 -14.18 -13.88
N GLU A 14 -14.74 -14.75 -14.96
CA GLU A 14 -15.90 -15.64 -14.89
C GLU A 14 -15.54 -16.90 -14.09
N LEU A 15 -14.39 -17.49 -14.38
CA LEU A 15 -13.92 -18.67 -13.66
C LEU A 15 -13.64 -18.37 -12.19
N ALA A 16 -13.01 -17.23 -11.89
CA ALA A 16 -12.80 -16.80 -10.50
C ALA A 16 -14.12 -16.59 -9.75
N PHE A 17 -15.14 -16.05 -10.41
CA PHE A 17 -16.48 -15.92 -9.84
C PHE A 17 -17.10 -17.30 -9.57
N GLU A 18 -17.07 -18.24 -10.51
CA GLU A 18 -17.55 -19.61 -10.30
C GLU A 18 -16.84 -20.29 -9.13
N CYS A 19 -15.51 -20.18 -9.07
CA CYS A 19 -14.69 -20.70 -7.98
C CYS A 19 -15.05 -20.07 -6.63
N SER A 20 -15.30 -18.76 -6.59
CA SER A 20 -15.71 -18.08 -5.35
C SER A 20 -17.07 -18.54 -4.83
N LYS A 21 -17.89 -19.16 -5.69
CA LYS A 21 -19.18 -19.79 -5.34
C LYS A 21 -19.09 -21.31 -5.17
N GLU A 22 -17.89 -21.86 -5.07
CA GLU A 22 -17.62 -23.31 -4.93
C GLU A 22 -18.16 -24.13 -6.12
N ARG A 23 -18.25 -23.53 -7.30
CA ARG A 23 -18.72 -24.18 -8.54
C ARG A 23 -17.56 -24.61 -9.44
N CYS A 24 -16.35 -24.67 -8.90
CA CYS A 24 -15.15 -25.10 -9.61
C CYS A 24 -14.31 -26.05 -8.75
N ASP A 25 -13.45 -26.83 -9.38
CA ASP A 25 -12.46 -27.66 -8.69
C ASP A 25 -11.22 -26.81 -8.32
N ILE A 26 -11.12 -26.43 -7.04
CA ILE A 26 -10.02 -25.59 -6.54
C ILE A 26 -8.66 -26.28 -6.65
N GLU A 27 -8.60 -27.61 -6.60
CA GLU A 27 -7.36 -28.37 -6.74
C GLU A 27 -6.87 -28.33 -8.19
N GLU A 28 -7.79 -28.49 -9.14
CA GLU A 28 -7.47 -28.35 -10.56
C GLU A 28 -6.95 -26.94 -10.88
N ILE A 29 -7.65 -25.91 -10.39
CA ILE A 29 -7.25 -24.51 -10.57
C ILE A 29 -5.87 -24.25 -9.95
N THR A 30 -5.64 -24.73 -8.73
CA THR A 30 -4.34 -24.61 -8.06
C THR A 30 -3.24 -25.23 -8.92
N ARG A 31 -3.44 -26.44 -9.45
CA ARG A 31 -2.46 -27.12 -10.30
C ARG A 31 -2.17 -26.33 -11.58
N VAL A 32 -3.20 -25.76 -12.21
CA VAL A 32 -3.07 -24.93 -13.40
C VAL A 32 -2.27 -23.66 -13.11
N LEU A 33 -2.64 -22.91 -12.07
CA LEU A 33 -1.97 -21.66 -11.72
C LEU A 33 -0.51 -21.88 -11.32
N ARG A 34 -0.23 -22.91 -10.51
CA ARG A 34 1.14 -23.29 -10.16
C ARG A 34 1.98 -23.53 -11.41
N ARG A 35 1.46 -24.28 -12.37
CA ARG A 35 2.17 -24.55 -13.62
C ARG A 35 2.44 -23.27 -14.41
N ILE A 36 1.42 -22.41 -14.60
CA ILE A 36 1.58 -21.14 -15.29
C ILE A 36 2.67 -20.29 -14.63
N PHE A 37 2.58 -20.09 -13.31
CA PHE A 37 3.55 -19.28 -12.57
C PHE A 37 4.95 -19.91 -12.53
N MET A 38 5.10 -21.20 -12.82
CA MET A 38 6.40 -21.88 -12.87
C MET A 38 7.02 -21.88 -14.27
N GLU A 39 6.21 -22.02 -15.31
CA GLU A 39 6.68 -22.30 -16.67
C GLU A 39 6.58 -21.10 -17.61
N SER A 40 5.74 -20.11 -17.29
CA SER A 40 5.51 -18.95 -18.15
C SER A 40 6.39 -17.75 -17.79
N ASP A 41 6.73 -16.97 -18.82
CA ASP A 41 7.36 -15.65 -18.65
C ASP A 41 6.36 -14.62 -18.14
N VAL A 42 6.84 -13.64 -17.37
CA VAL A 42 6.02 -12.59 -16.73
C VAL A 42 5.15 -11.82 -17.73
N LYS A 43 5.67 -11.60 -18.94
CA LYS A 43 4.96 -10.88 -20.01
C LYS A 43 4.07 -11.79 -20.89
N SER A 44 3.99 -13.10 -20.60
CA SER A 44 3.19 -14.03 -21.40
C SER A 44 1.69 -13.86 -21.15
N ARG A 45 0.88 -14.28 -22.13
CA ARG A 45 -0.58 -14.22 -22.05
C ARG A 45 -1.12 -15.12 -20.92
N GLU A 46 -0.50 -16.29 -20.73
CA GLU A 46 -0.85 -17.24 -19.69
C GLU A 46 -0.59 -16.65 -18.31
N TYR A 47 0.57 -16.01 -18.12
CA TYR A 47 0.92 -15.36 -16.86
C TYR A 47 -0.08 -14.23 -16.53
N LEU A 48 -0.40 -13.38 -17.52
CA LEU A 48 -1.44 -12.36 -17.40
C LEU A 48 -2.81 -12.94 -17.03
N TRP A 49 -3.20 -14.04 -17.67
CA TRP A 49 -4.46 -14.72 -17.36
C TRP A 49 -4.49 -15.19 -15.90
N ALA A 50 -3.38 -15.76 -15.41
CA ALA A 50 -3.28 -16.21 -14.02
C ALA A 50 -3.33 -15.04 -13.02
N LEU A 51 -2.70 -13.90 -13.35
CA LEU A 51 -2.80 -12.68 -12.55
C LEU A 51 -4.23 -12.14 -12.50
N GLU A 52 -4.92 -12.08 -13.63
CA GLU A 52 -6.31 -11.64 -13.68
C GLU A 52 -7.24 -12.59 -12.89
N PHE A 53 -6.98 -13.90 -12.94
CA PHE A 53 -7.71 -14.87 -12.14
C PHE A 53 -7.55 -14.60 -10.63
N ILE A 54 -6.32 -14.46 -10.12
CA ILE A 54 -6.09 -14.29 -8.68
C ILE A 54 -6.62 -12.95 -8.17
N LYS A 55 -6.59 -11.89 -8.99
CA LYS A 55 -7.20 -10.58 -8.71
C LYS A 55 -8.71 -10.73 -8.57
N ALA A 56 -9.35 -11.31 -9.59
CA ALA A 56 -10.79 -11.51 -9.60
C ALA A 56 -11.23 -12.44 -8.45
N PHE A 57 -10.45 -13.47 -8.14
CA PHE A 57 -10.76 -14.39 -7.06
C PHE A 57 -10.69 -13.68 -5.70
N LYS A 58 -9.63 -12.89 -5.44
CA LYS A 58 -9.52 -12.08 -4.21
C LYS A 58 -10.70 -11.10 -4.05
N ALA A 59 -11.14 -10.49 -5.14
CA ALA A 59 -12.25 -9.52 -5.11
C ALA A 59 -13.63 -10.15 -4.85
N ASN A 60 -13.84 -11.42 -5.23
CA ASN A 60 -15.16 -12.07 -5.18
C ASN A 60 -15.28 -13.13 -4.07
N ALA A 61 -14.17 -13.74 -3.66
CA ALA A 61 -14.16 -14.82 -2.69
C ALA A 61 -14.12 -14.30 -1.24
N LYS A 62 -14.62 -15.12 -0.32
CA LYS A 62 -14.46 -14.89 1.12
C LYS A 62 -13.01 -15.11 1.53
N GLU A 63 -12.60 -14.47 2.63
CA GLU A 63 -11.21 -14.50 3.14
C GLU A 63 -10.67 -15.92 3.36
N ASP A 64 -11.50 -16.83 3.87
CA ASP A 64 -11.14 -18.24 4.10
C ASP A 64 -10.79 -18.97 2.79
N LYS A 65 -11.49 -18.64 1.70
CA LYS A 65 -11.23 -19.21 0.36
C LYS A 65 -10.01 -18.62 -0.29
N VAL A 66 -9.77 -17.32 -0.11
CA VAL A 66 -8.52 -16.66 -0.54
C VAL A 66 -7.33 -17.31 0.16
N LEU A 67 -7.44 -17.52 1.47
CA LEU A 67 -6.42 -18.22 2.25
C LEU A 67 -6.22 -19.67 1.78
N GLU A 68 -7.30 -20.42 1.54
CA GLU A 68 -7.21 -21.79 1.03
C GLU A 68 -6.45 -21.85 -0.30
N LEU A 69 -6.85 -21.03 -1.28
CA LEU A 69 -6.17 -20.95 -2.57
C LEU A 69 -4.71 -20.52 -2.39
N ALA A 70 -4.43 -19.55 -1.52
CA ALA A 70 -3.08 -19.07 -1.29
C ALA A 70 -2.16 -20.18 -0.73
N LEU A 71 -2.60 -20.85 0.34
CA LEU A 71 -1.83 -21.93 0.97
C LEU A 71 -1.57 -23.09 0.02
N LYS A 72 -2.54 -23.40 -0.85
CA LYS A 72 -2.37 -24.41 -1.89
C LYS A 72 -1.46 -23.89 -2.99
N MET A 73 -1.73 -22.78 -3.63
CA MET A 73 -1.01 -22.34 -4.82
C MET A 73 0.47 -22.01 -4.54
N PHE A 74 0.76 -21.27 -3.48
CA PHE A 74 2.09 -20.77 -3.20
C PHE A 74 2.92 -21.78 -2.41
N THR A 75 3.38 -22.84 -3.06
CA THR A 75 4.39 -23.76 -2.49
C THR A 75 5.75 -23.07 -2.38
N ARG A 76 6.71 -23.66 -1.64
CA ARG A 76 8.06 -23.09 -1.48
C ARG A 76 8.74 -22.77 -2.81
N GLU A 77 8.61 -23.65 -3.79
CA GLU A 77 9.20 -23.48 -5.12
C GLU A 77 8.55 -22.33 -5.89
N VAL A 78 7.21 -22.30 -5.93
CA VAL A 78 6.43 -21.26 -6.58
C VAL A 78 6.72 -19.89 -5.95
N ARG A 79 6.80 -19.80 -4.62
CA ARG A 79 7.19 -18.56 -3.92
C ARG A 79 8.54 -18.05 -4.39
N GLY A 80 9.53 -18.93 -4.54
CA GLY A 80 10.87 -18.56 -4.96
C GLY A 80 10.90 -17.96 -6.38
N LYS A 81 10.12 -18.51 -7.30
CA LYS A 81 9.96 -17.93 -8.65
C LYS A 81 9.21 -16.60 -8.59
N LEU A 82 8.07 -16.55 -7.91
CA LEU A 82 7.24 -15.36 -7.83
C LEU A 82 7.96 -14.17 -7.17
N LEU A 83 8.79 -14.39 -6.15
CA LEU A 83 9.62 -13.32 -5.58
C LEU A 83 10.58 -12.72 -6.62
N ARG A 84 11.20 -13.53 -7.48
CA ARG A 84 12.06 -13.02 -8.56
C ARG A 84 11.25 -12.28 -9.62
N ASP A 85 10.13 -12.87 -10.04
CA ASP A 85 9.24 -12.32 -11.06
C ASP A 85 8.58 -11.00 -10.61
N THR A 86 8.42 -10.82 -9.31
CA THR A 86 7.82 -9.63 -8.69
C THR A 86 8.84 -8.79 -7.93
N SER A 87 10.11 -8.82 -8.33
CA SER A 87 11.12 -7.95 -7.72
C SER A 87 10.74 -6.47 -7.90
N PRO A 88 11.13 -5.57 -6.97
CA PRO A 88 10.90 -4.13 -7.08
C PRO A 88 11.24 -3.56 -8.47
N THR A 89 12.45 -3.85 -8.94
CA THR A 89 12.92 -3.44 -10.27
C THR A 89 12.05 -3.97 -11.41
N THR A 90 11.56 -5.22 -11.32
CA THR A 90 10.63 -5.77 -12.31
C THR A 90 9.32 -5.00 -12.32
N ILE A 91 8.77 -4.67 -11.14
CA ILE A 91 7.50 -3.96 -11.04
C ILE A 91 7.63 -2.55 -11.62
N VAL A 92 8.69 -1.81 -11.27
CA VAL A 92 8.95 -0.47 -11.80
C VAL A 92 9.09 -0.52 -13.33
N SER A 93 9.95 -1.40 -13.85
CA SER A 93 10.14 -1.57 -15.30
C SER A 93 8.85 -1.91 -16.05
N VAL A 94 8.02 -2.78 -15.48
CA VAL A 94 6.77 -3.21 -16.11
C VAL A 94 5.69 -2.13 -16.01
N HIS A 95 5.68 -1.32 -14.95
CA HIS A 95 4.67 -0.28 -14.76
C HIS A 95 4.67 0.75 -15.90
N GLU A 96 5.85 1.13 -16.38
CA GLU A 96 6.00 2.08 -17.49
C GLU A 96 5.43 1.53 -18.81
N GLU A 97 5.51 0.22 -19.03
CA GLU A 97 5.05 -0.42 -20.27
C GLU A 97 3.59 -0.91 -20.17
N ASN A 98 3.20 -1.46 -19.02
CA ASN A 98 1.93 -2.14 -18.80
C ASN A 98 1.49 -2.00 -17.33
N PHE A 99 0.74 -0.93 -17.07
CA PHE A 99 0.10 -0.66 -15.79
C PHE A 99 -0.64 -1.88 -15.22
N TYR A 100 -1.47 -2.55 -16.02
CA TYR A 100 -2.30 -3.67 -15.55
C TYR A 100 -1.48 -4.86 -15.07
N LEU A 101 -0.39 -5.17 -15.78
CA LEU A 101 0.55 -6.22 -15.38
C LEU A 101 1.21 -5.86 -14.05
N SER A 102 1.69 -4.63 -13.89
CA SER A 102 2.32 -4.18 -12.63
C SER A 102 1.35 -4.32 -11.42
N MET A 103 0.08 -3.98 -11.60
CA MET A 103 -0.94 -4.14 -10.55
C MET A 103 -1.18 -5.63 -10.22
N GLY A 104 -1.16 -6.51 -11.23
CA GLY A 104 -1.22 -7.95 -10.99
C GLY A 104 -0.02 -8.49 -10.22
N LEU A 105 1.19 -7.99 -10.51
CA LEU A 105 2.39 -8.35 -9.75
C LEU A 105 2.31 -7.88 -8.28
N LEU A 106 1.71 -6.72 -8.00
CA LEU A 106 1.45 -6.29 -6.62
C LEU A 106 0.41 -7.19 -5.92
N THR A 107 -0.62 -7.67 -6.64
CA THR A 107 -1.53 -8.66 -6.07
C THR A 107 -0.81 -9.94 -5.65
N ILE A 108 0.25 -10.36 -6.36
CA ILE A 108 1.09 -11.49 -5.93
C ILE A 108 1.76 -11.20 -4.58
N TRP A 109 2.26 -9.98 -4.33
CA TRP A 109 2.83 -9.62 -3.04
C TRP A 109 1.81 -9.75 -1.90
N GLU A 110 0.55 -9.37 -2.12
CA GLU A 110 -0.52 -9.53 -1.13
C GLU A 110 -0.75 -11.00 -0.78
N TYR A 111 -0.80 -11.88 -1.79
CA TYR A 111 -0.92 -13.32 -1.53
C TYR A 111 0.33 -13.92 -0.88
N LEU A 112 1.52 -13.44 -1.23
CA LEU A 112 2.77 -13.86 -0.59
C LEU A 112 2.80 -13.45 0.89
N ALA A 113 2.27 -12.26 1.22
CA ALA A 113 2.05 -11.85 2.59
C ALA A 113 1.10 -12.83 3.30
N ILE A 114 -0.07 -13.13 2.73
CA ILE A 114 -1.04 -14.08 3.32
C ILE A 114 -0.40 -15.43 3.69
N VAL A 115 0.54 -15.95 2.89
CA VAL A 115 1.20 -17.25 3.14
C VAL A 115 2.48 -17.16 3.98
N GLY A 116 2.69 -16.02 4.65
CA GLY A 116 3.73 -15.83 5.66
C GLY A 116 5.08 -15.36 5.14
N VAL A 117 5.17 -14.80 3.93
CA VAL A 117 6.42 -14.27 3.35
C VAL A 117 6.61 -12.78 3.73
N HIS A 118 6.19 -12.40 4.95
CA HIS A 118 6.03 -11.01 5.34
C HIS A 118 7.34 -10.21 5.28
N ASP A 119 8.45 -10.76 5.77
CA ASP A 119 9.74 -10.04 5.84
C ASP A 119 10.27 -9.69 4.46
N SER A 120 10.17 -10.62 3.50
CA SER A 120 10.61 -10.34 2.12
C SER A 120 9.72 -9.30 1.44
N ILE A 121 8.40 -9.36 1.66
CA ILE A 121 7.47 -8.36 1.12
C ILE A 121 7.71 -6.99 1.76
N GLY A 122 7.95 -6.91 3.07
CA GLY A 122 8.33 -5.66 3.74
C GLY A 122 9.61 -5.05 3.14
N ALA A 123 10.65 -5.86 2.94
CA ALA A 123 11.88 -5.42 2.30
C ALA A 123 11.67 -4.99 0.84
N TYR A 124 10.81 -5.68 0.10
CA TYR A 124 10.48 -5.34 -1.29
C TYR A 124 9.71 -4.03 -1.38
N ILE A 125 8.78 -3.76 -0.46
CA ILE A 125 8.08 -2.48 -0.38
C ILE A 125 9.07 -1.34 -0.12
N SER A 126 9.95 -1.47 0.88
CA SER A 126 10.99 -0.45 1.12
C SER A 126 11.85 -0.24 -0.12
N SER A 127 12.37 -1.30 -0.73
CA SER A 127 13.20 -1.21 -1.94
C SER A 127 12.47 -0.58 -3.13
N LEU A 128 11.18 -0.85 -3.31
CA LEU A 128 10.39 -0.24 -4.39
C LEU A 128 10.20 1.26 -4.12
N ILE A 129 9.87 1.65 -2.89
CA ILE A 129 9.76 3.08 -2.53
C ILE A 129 11.11 3.80 -2.70
N ASP A 130 12.23 3.11 -2.44
CA ASP A 130 13.57 3.63 -2.67
C ASP A 130 13.83 3.88 -4.16
N GLU A 131 13.49 2.93 -5.03
CA GLU A 131 13.60 3.09 -6.48
C GLU A 131 12.71 4.24 -6.99
N LEU A 132 11.52 4.42 -6.43
CA LEU A 132 10.61 5.51 -6.80
C LEU A 132 10.94 6.86 -6.15
N TRP A 133 11.87 6.91 -5.18
CA TRP A 133 11.98 8.07 -4.29
C TRP A 133 12.35 9.37 -5.02
N ASP A 134 13.23 9.28 -6.02
CA ASP A 134 13.64 10.43 -6.81
C ASP A 134 12.50 10.93 -7.71
N ASP A 135 11.67 10.04 -8.24
CA ASP A 135 10.48 10.40 -9.01
C ASP A 135 9.39 10.99 -8.13
N ILE A 136 9.18 10.44 -6.92
CA ILE A 136 8.29 11.03 -5.91
C ILE A 136 8.76 12.45 -5.58
N ALA A 137 10.07 12.63 -5.40
CA ALA A 137 10.67 13.92 -5.09
C ALA A 137 10.57 14.95 -6.22
N LEU A 138 10.55 14.50 -7.48
CA LEU A 138 10.48 15.36 -8.65
C LEU A 138 9.04 15.70 -9.05
N ASN A 139 8.17 14.70 -9.10
CA ASN A 139 6.75 14.83 -9.44
C ASN A 139 5.97 13.60 -8.97
N TYR A 140 5.47 13.65 -7.73
CA TYR A 140 4.74 12.51 -7.14
C TYR A 140 3.56 12.05 -8.00
N ASN A 141 2.85 12.96 -8.68
CA ASN A 141 1.70 12.59 -9.51
C ASN A 141 2.04 11.60 -10.63
N LYS A 142 3.29 11.53 -11.10
CA LYS A 142 3.70 10.57 -12.14
C LYS A 142 3.74 9.13 -11.65
N VAL A 143 4.10 8.92 -10.38
CA VAL A 143 4.29 7.60 -9.76
C VAL A 143 3.27 7.32 -8.67
N ARG A 144 2.30 8.23 -8.48
CA ARG A 144 1.30 8.18 -7.42
C ARG A 144 0.49 6.90 -7.44
N ASP A 145 0.03 6.47 -8.62
CA ASP A 145 -0.81 5.28 -8.71
C ASP A 145 -0.06 4.02 -8.26
N LEU A 146 1.22 3.87 -8.66
CA LEU A 146 2.05 2.76 -8.21
C LEU A 146 2.33 2.83 -6.71
N ALA A 147 2.75 4.00 -6.21
CA ALA A 147 3.07 4.20 -4.81
C ALA A 147 1.85 3.95 -3.90
N LYS A 148 0.66 4.43 -4.29
CA LYS A 148 -0.59 4.19 -3.56
C LYS A 148 -1.02 2.73 -3.63
N ALA A 149 -0.92 2.08 -4.78
CA ALA A 149 -1.23 0.65 -4.91
C ALA A 149 -0.38 -0.21 -3.95
N VAL A 150 0.89 0.14 -3.77
CA VAL A 150 1.79 -0.55 -2.83
C VAL A 150 1.36 -0.33 -1.37
N ILE A 151 0.98 0.90 -1.01
CA ILE A 151 0.55 1.27 0.36
C ILE A 151 -0.81 0.66 0.71
N GLU A 152 -1.77 0.73 -0.20
CA GLU A 152 -3.15 0.32 0.06
C GLU A 152 -3.34 -1.20 -0.13
N GLY A 153 -2.50 -1.83 -0.97
CA GLY A 153 -2.51 -3.28 -1.22
C GLY A 153 -1.49 -4.04 -0.35
N PRO A 154 -0.28 -4.34 -0.85
CA PRO A 154 0.70 -5.16 -0.14
C PRO A 154 1.03 -4.73 1.29
N LEU A 155 1.23 -3.43 1.53
CA LEU A 155 1.60 -2.94 2.87
C LEU A 155 0.46 -3.16 3.88
N SER A 156 -0.80 -3.02 3.48
CA SER A 156 -1.95 -3.21 4.37
C SER A 156 -2.17 -4.67 4.79
N MET A 157 -1.54 -5.63 4.09
CA MET A 157 -1.61 -7.07 4.37
C MET A 157 -0.50 -7.55 5.32
N LEU A 158 0.45 -6.69 5.70
CA LEU A 158 1.59 -7.07 6.52
C LEU A 158 1.27 -6.99 8.02
N PRO A 159 1.95 -7.83 8.84
CA PRO A 159 1.93 -7.68 10.28
C PRO A 159 2.40 -6.32 10.75
N GLU A 160 1.85 -5.93 11.88
CA GLU A 160 2.03 -4.65 12.57
C GLU A 160 3.47 -4.16 12.65
N ASN A 161 4.33 -5.00 13.19
CA ASN A 161 5.74 -4.71 13.40
C ASN A 161 6.46 -4.42 12.08
N ILE A 162 6.07 -5.07 10.99
CA ILE A 162 6.67 -4.88 9.66
C ILE A 162 6.14 -3.59 9.03
N VAL A 163 4.82 -3.36 9.09
CA VAL A 163 4.21 -2.11 8.61
C VAL A 163 4.89 -0.89 9.23
N PHE A 164 5.00 -0.86 10.56
CA PHE A 164 5.57 0.30 11.24
C PHE A 164 7.08 0.45 11.02
N ASN A 165 7.81 -0.63 10.75
CA ASN A 165 9.21 -0.55 10.34
C ASN A 165 9.34 0.12 8.96
N VAL A 166 8.54 -0.30 7.98
CA VAL A 166 8.51 0.30 6.63
C VAL A 166 8.08 1.77 6.72
N VAL A 167 7.02 2.09 7.45
CA VAL A 167 6.56 3.47 7.65
C VAL A 167 7.66 4.32 8.28
N LYS A 168 8.33 3.82 9.33
CA LYS A 168 9.42 4.54 9.98
C LYS A 168 10.57 4.83 9.02
N GLU A 169 10.92 3.87 8.16
CA GLU A 169 11.94 4.05 7.13
C GLU A 169 11.55 5.15 6.13
N ILE A 170 10.34 5.09 5.58
CA ILE A 170 9.81 6.09 4.65
C ILE A 170 9.77 7.49 5.30
N MET A 171 9.30 7.59 6.54
CA MET A 171 9.23 8.86 7.27
C MET A 171 10.61 9.47 7.53
N GLY A 172 11.66 8.64 7.62
CA GLY A 172 13.04 9.06 7.80
C GLY A 172 13.72 9.62 6.54
N LYS A 173 13.12 9.48 5.36
CA LYS A 173 13.68 9.97 4.10
C LYS A 173 13.56 11.49 3.93
N SER A 174 14.27 12.05 2.96
CA SER A 174 14.38 13.50 2.71
C SER A 174 13.04 14.19 2.48
N ASP A 175 12.87 15.41 3.01
CA ASP A 175 11.65 16.20 2.81
C ASP A 175 11.80 17.22 1.67
N LYS A 176 11.21 16.90 0.51
CA LYS A 176 10.89 17.81 -0.61
C LYS A 176 9.36 17.96 -0.74
N GLU A 177 8.92 18.98 -1.48
CA GLU A 177 7.49 19.35 -1.60
C GLU A 177 6.56 18.17 -1.91
N ASP A 178 6.89 17.35 -2.92
CA ASP A 178 6.06 16.22 -3.32
C ASP A 178 6.25 14.97 -2.44
N THR A 179 7.42 14.79 -1.83
CA THR A 179 7.61 13.74 -0.82
C THR A 179 6.77 13.99 0.44
N LEU A 180 6.48 15.26 0.77
CA LEU A 180 5.59 15.59 1.89
C LEU A 180 4.16 15.16 1.60
N LEU A 181 3.68 15.36 0.37
CA LEU A 181 2.36 14.88 -0.06
C LEU A 181 2.28 13.35 0.05
N PHE A 182 3.29 12.64 -0.46
CA PHE A 182 3.38 11.19 -0.31
C PHE A 182 3.35 10.73 1.16
N LYS A 183 4.13 11.37 2.04
CA LYS A 183 4.13 11.05 3.48
C LYS A 183 2.77 11.32 4.14
N ILE A 184 2.10 12.41 3.78
CA ILE A 184 0.74 12.71 4.27
C ILE A 184 -0.24 11.61 3.83
N GLU A 185 -0.20 11.23 2.56
CA GLU A 185 -1.06 10.16 2.04
C GLU A 185 -0.77 8.81 2.71
N LEU A 186 0.49 8.47 2.96
CA LEU A 186 0.85 7.27 3.72
C LEU A 186 0.23 7.29 5.13
N LEU A 187 0.30 8.42 5.84
CA LEU A 187 -0.35 8.55 7.15
C LEU A 187 -1.87 8.43 7.05
N TYR A 188 -2.48 9.02 6.02
CA TYR A 188 -3.91 8.89 5.77
C TYR A 188 -4.30 7.42 5.54
N SER A 189 -3.62 6.72 4.64
CA SER A 189 -3.91 5.32 4.35
C SER A 189 -3.77 4.45 5.60
N LEU A 190 -2.73 4.65 6.41
CA LEU A 190 -2.59 3.95 7.71
C LEU A 190 -3.84 4.11 8.60
N THR A 191 -4.49 5.27 8.59
CA THR A 191 -5.71 5.52 9.38
C THR A 191 -6.99 4.96 8.75
N GLU A 192 -6.95 4.50 7.50
CA GLU A 192 -8.09 3.87 6.84
C GLU A 192 -8.14 2.36 7.08
N TRP A 193 -7.02 1.66 6.93
CA TRP A 193 -7.00 0.19 6.98
C TRP A 193 -6.47 -0.41 8.28
N TYR A 194 -5.77 0.36 9.11
CA TYR A 194 -5.19 -0.18 10.33
C TYR A 194 -6.13 -0.12 11.54
N ASN A 195 -6.03 -1.11 12.44
CA ASN A 195 -6.84 -1.14 13.65
C ASN A 195 -6.56 0.11 14.50
N PRO A 196 -7.55 1.00 14.73
CA PRO A 196 -7.35 2.25 15.44
C PRO A 196 -6.83 2.06 16.86
N LYS A 197 -7.21 0.95 17.50
CA LYS A 197 -6.80 0.65 18.88
C LYS A 197 -5.29 0.43 18.94
N ILE A 198 -4.74 -0.22 17.93
CA ILE A 198 -3.32 -0.56 17.85
C ILE A 198 -2.52 0.64 17.33
N LEU A 199 -3.05 1.39 16.37
CA LEU A 199 -2.42 2.61 15.87
C LEU A 199 -2.28 3.69 16.96
N LEU A 200 -3.29 3.85 17.81
CA LEU A 200 -3.40 5.00 18.70
C LEU A 200 -3.12 4.70 20.18
N TYR A 201 -3.37 3.48 20.69
CA TYR A 201 -3.04 3.15 22.09
C TYR A 201 -1.64 2.60 22.29
N ASP A 202 -1.03 1.98 21.28
CA ASP A 202 0.37 1.57 21.39
C ASP A 202 1.25 2.83 21.41
N ASP A 203 2.03 2.99 22.49
CA ASP A 203 2.85 4.17 22.72
C ASP A 203 3.89 4.37 21.61
N LYS A 204 4.48 3.28 21.09
CA LYS A 204 5.51 3.37 20.04
C LYS A 204 4.91 3.81 18.72
N HIS A 205 3.74 3.27 18.37
CA HIS A 205 3.02 3.65 17.15
C HIS A 205 2.53 5.09 17.23
N ARG A 206 1.94 5.48 18.37
CA ARG A 206 1.48 6.85 18.62
C ARG A 206 2.64 7.85 18.59
N GLU A 207 3.79 7.53 19.19
CA GLU A 207 4.98 8.37 19.14
C GLU A 207 5.51 8.55 17.71
N LEU A 208 5.53 7.48 16.91
CA LEU A 208 5.92 7.56 15.50
C LEU A 208 4.97 8.48 14.72
N LEU A 209 3.67 8.33 14.91
CA LEU A 209 2.65 9.17 14.28
C LEU A 209 2.83 10.64 14.66
N ILE A 210 2.94 10.94 15.96
CA ILE A 210 3.17 12.31 16.47
C ILE A 210 4.45 12.90 15.88
N LYS A 211 5.56 12.16 15.94
CA LYS A 211 6.85 12.63 15.41
C LYS A 211 6.76 12.92 13.90
N SER A 212 6.11 12.04 13.14
CA SER A 212 5.95 12.19 11.70
C SER A 212 5.09 13.41 11.37
N MET A 213 3.94 13.56 12.04
CA MET A 213 3.05 14.72 11.86
C MET A 213 3.74 16.05 12.21
N LYS A 214 4.50 16.09 13.32
CA LYS A 214 5.31 17.25 13.70
C LYS A 214 6.31 17.63 12.62
N ASN A 215 7.05 16.65 12.11
CA ASN A 215 8.07 16.89 11.10
C ASN A 215 7.45 17.42 9.80
N ILE A 216 6.35 16.82 9.35
CA ILE A 216 5.59 17.28 8.17
C ILE A 216 5.13 18.74 8.37
N LEU A 217 4.51 19.06 9.51
CA LEU A 217 4.06 20.43 9.79
C LEU A 217 5.20 21.45 9.76
N LYS A 218 6.33 21.14 10.40
CA LYS A 218 7.52 22.01 10.36
C LYS A 218 7.98 22.28 8.94
N LYS A 219 7.98 21.26 8.08
CA LYS A 219 8.38 21.39 6.68
C LYS A 219 7.37 22.19 5.85
N ILE A 220 6.07 22.03 6.10
CA ILE A 220 5.04 22.87 5.47
C ILE A 220 5.25 24.35 5.85
N ILE A 221 5.54 24.65 7.13
CA ILE A 221 5.83 26.02 7.59
C ILE A 221 7.05 26.59 6.88
N GLU A 222 8.14 25.82 6.77
CA GLU A 222 9.35 26.22 6.04
C GLU A 222 9.05 26.52 4.55
N LEU A 223 8.14 25.76 3.94
CA LEU A 223 7.73 25.95 2.55
C LEU A 223 6.85 27.18 2.32
N THR A 224 6.11 27.65 3.33
CA THR A 224 5.15 28.77 3.16
C THR A 224 5.82 30.05 2.67
N GLY A 225 7.11 30.25 2.96
CA GLY A 225 7.87 31.38 2.45
C GLY A 225 8.38 31.22 1.01
N ARG A 226 8.43 30.00 0.47
CA ARG A 226 9.04 29.66 -0.84
C ARG A 226 7.99 29.30 -1.89
N ASN A 227 7.01 28.47 -1.53
CA ASN A 227 5.95 28.00 -2.41
C ASN A 227 4.60 27.98 -1.67
N PRO A 228 3.94 29.14 -1.54
CA PRO A 228 2.72 29.28 -0.76
C PRO A 228 1.55 28.40 -1.20
N GLU A 229 1.34 28.29 -2.51
CA GLU A 229 0.23 27.51 -3.08
C GLU A 229 0.38 26.03 -2.73
N LYS A 230 1.60 25.50 -2.86
CA LYS A 230 1.92 24.14 -2.46
C LYS A 230 1.77 23.94 -0.95
N SER A 231 2.22 24.88 -0.13
CA SER A 231 2.02 24.83 1.33
C SER A 231 0.55 24.77 1.72
N ILE A 232 -0.32 25.57 1.09
CA ILE A 232 -1.77 25.54 1.34
C ILE A 232 -2.35 24.19 0.93
N SER A 233 -1.95 23.65 -0.23
CA SER A 233 -2.38 22.32 -0.68
C SER A 233 -1.96 21.23 0.31
N LEU A 234 -0.70 21.19 0.72
CA LEU A 234 -0.19 20.23 1.70
C LEU A 234 -0.87 20.37 3.06
N MET A 235 -1.15 21.59 3.49
CA MET A 235 -1.89 21.86 4.73
C MET A 235 -3.30 21.29 4.67
N LYS A 236 -4.02 21.44 3.53
CA LYS A 236 -5.36 20.87 3.37
C LYS A 236 -5.33 19.34 3.52
N GLU A 237 -4.40 18.67 2.83
CA GLU A 237 -4.25 17.21 2.91
C GLU A 237 -3.87 16.75 4.33
N PHE A 238 -2.98 17.51 5.00
CA PHE A 238 -2.62 17.25 6.39
C PHE A 238 -3.83 17.38 7.33
N MET A 239 -4.65 18.41 7.15
CA MET A 239 -5.85 18.63 7.96
C MET A 239 -6.91 17.54 7.72
N VAL A 240 -7.06 17.04 6.49
CA VAL A 240 -7.90 15.88 6.19
C VAL A 240 -7.42 14.64 6.96
N THR A 241 -6.10 14.42 6.99
CA THR A 241 -5.49 13.31 7.74
C THR A 241 -5.71 13.44 9.24
N LEU A 242 -5.50 14.61 9.82
CA LEU A 242 -5.79 14.87 11.23
C LEU A 242 -7.27 14.69 11.56
N GLY A 243 -8.17 15.21 10.72
CA GLY A 243 -9.62 15.04 10.87
C GLY A 243 -10.05 13.57 10.81
N ARG A 244 -9.35 12.74 10.02
CA ARG A 244 -9.59 11.30 10.01
C ARG A 244 -9.17 10.64 11.32
N ILE A 245 -8.00 10.98 11.86
CA ILE A 245 -7.53 10.49 13.17
C ILE A 245 -8.57 10.83 14.25
N ASP A 246 -9.05 12.08 14.27
CA ASP A 246 -10.08 12.52 15.21
C ASP A 246 -11.38 11.71 15.08
N LYS A 247 -11.80 11.43 13.86
CA LYS A 247 -12.97 10.58 13.59
C LYS A 247 -12.79 9.17 14.14
N LEU A 248 -11.59 8.58 14.05
CA LEU A 248 -11.32 7.27 14.64
C LEU A 248 -11.55 7.27 16.15
N CYS A 249 -11.03 8.27 16.85
CA CYS A 249 -11.23 8.41 18.31
C CYS A 249 -12.70 8.57 18.68
N LEU A 250 -13.44 9.43 17.97
CA LEU A 250 -14.83 9.74 18.29
C LEU A 250 -15.80 8.60 17.94
N THR A 251 -15.58 7.93 16.81
CA THR A 251 -16.58 6.99 16.25
C THR A 251 -16.23 5.53 16.42
N GLN A 252 -14.94 5.18 16.43
CA GLN A 252 -14.50 3.77 16.49
C GLN A 252 -13.96 3.39 17.86
N LEU A 253 -13.20 4.29 18.52
CA LEU A 253 -12.65 4.05 19.85
C LEU A 253 -13.58 4.49 20.98
N MET A 254 -14.42 5.49 20.73
CA MET A 254 -15.22 6.18 21.76
C MET A 254 -14.36 6.70 22.93
N ASP A 255 -13.12 7.12 22.64
CA ASP A 255 -12.17 7.69 23.58
C ASP A 255 -11.32 8.76 22.86
N THR A 256 -11.33 9.98 23.40
CA THR A 256 -10.60 11.12 22.81
C THR A 256 -9.16 11.20 23.27
N LYS A 257 -8.77 10.54 24.38
CA LYS A 257 -7.44 10.69 24.99
C LYS A 257 -6.27 10.50 24.02
N PRO A 258 -6.26 9.47 23.14
CA PRO A 258 -5.16 9.31 22.19
C PRO A 258 -5.06 10.47 21.20
N CYS A 259 -6.21 10.96 20.71
CA CYS A 259 -6.25 12.09 19.79
C CYS A 259 -5.93 13.42 20.47
N ASP A 260 -6.37 13.61 21.71
CA ASP A 260 -6.01 14.80 22.51
C ASP A 260 -4.49 14.84 22.71
N THR A 261 -3.85 13.70 23.01
CA THR A 261 -2.39 13.59 23.11
C THR A 261 -1.69 13.98 21.80
N ILE A 262 -2.22 13.53 20.65
CA ILE A 262 -1.68 13.88 19.32
C ILE A 262 -1.84 15.38 19.08
N ARG A 263 -3.04 15.93 19.29
CA ARG A 263 -3.35 17.36 19.09
C ARG A 263 -2.49 18.25 19.96
N GLU A 264 -2.45 18.00 21.26
CA GLU A 264 -1.60 18.74 22.21
C GLU A 264 -0.13 18.68 21.80
N SER A 265 0.30 17.55 21.26
CA SER A 265 1.67 17.42 20.77
C SER A 265 1.93 18.33 19.57
N ILE A 266 1.01 18.46 18.61
CA ILE A 266 1.23 19.20 17.36
C ILE A 266 0.65 20.64 17.35
N VAL A 267 -0.06 21.04 18.40
CA VAL A 267 -0.81 22.30 18.46
C VAL A 267 0.09 23.52 18.24
N ARG A 268 1.33 23.49 18.74
CA ARG A 268 2.27 24.58 18.57
C ARG A 268 2.59 24.79 17.09
N GLU A 269 2.96 23.72 16.39
CA GLU A 269 3.23 23.76 14.96
C GLU A 269 2.00 24.18 14.15
N MET A 270 0.81 23.69 14.52
CA MET A 270 -0.44 24.14 13.89
C MET A 270 -0.68 25.64 14.06
N MET A 271 -0.53 26.16 15.28
CA MET A 271 -0.70 27.59 15.57
C MET A 271 0.32 28.44 14.80
N MET A 272 1.59 28.03 14.75
CA MET A 272 2.61 28.71 13.95
C MET A 272 2.24 28.73 12.47
N LEU A 273 1.73 27.61 11.93
CA LEU A 273 1.30 27.54 10.54
C LEU A 273 0.17 28.52 10.24
N PHE A 274 -0.84 28.62 11.11
CA PHE A 274 -1.92 29.60 10.97
C PHE A 274 -1.42 31.05 11.06
N THR A 275 -0.49 31.34 11.98
CA THR A 275 0.12 32.67 12.09
C THR A 275 0.85 33.05 10.79
N VAL A 276 1.70 32.17 10.27
CA VAL A 276 2.45 32.44 9.04
C VAL A 276 1.50 32.58 7.85
N ALA A 277 0.47 31.74 7.75
CA ALA A 277 -0.52 31.84 6.68
C ALA A 277 -1.27 33.19 6.71
N LYS A 278 -1.64 33.66 7.91
CA LYS A 278 -2.30 34.96 8.11
C LYS A 278 -1.39 36.14 7.80
N GLU A 279 -0.14 36.11 8.28
CA GLU A 279 0.85 37.17 8.00
C GLU A 279 1.15 37.34 6.51
N LYS A 280 1.02 36.24 5.74
CA LYS A 280 1.23 36.22 4.30
C LYS A 280 -0.04 36.47 3.49
N GLY A 281 -1.19 36.65 4.15
CA GLY A 281 -2.47 36.96 3.50
C GLY A 281 -3.13 35.77 2.78
N TYR A 282 -2.81 34.54 3.18
CA TYR A 282 -3.41 33.33 2.59
C TYR A 282 -4.74 32.94 3.24
N ILE A 283 -4.99 33.43 4.45
CA ILE A 283 -6.22 33.26 5.24
C ILE A 283 -6.54 34.54 6.02
#